data_AF-A0AAV5VZ18-F1
#
_entry.id   AF-A0AAV5VZ18-F1
#
_cell.length_a   1.000
_cell.length_b   1.000
_cell.length_c   1.000
_cell.angle_alpha   90.00
_cell.angle_beta   90.00
_cell.angle_gamma   90.00
#
_symmetry.space_group_name_H-M   'P 1'
#
loop_
_entity.id
_entity.type
_entity.pdbx_description
1 polymer ?
#
loop_
_entity_poly.entity_id
_entity_poly.type
_entity_poly.pdbx_seq_one_letter_code
_entity_poly.pdbx_strand_id
1 'polypeptide(L)'
;TIDNTTVSTDIVIPAPNVIPQNTTVTTTTTTTTTTVAPTANDPTTVIPTTVTTTTTTTTTTVAPTDCCPELMQTRTMSEFPDGMMNFTYNNNACRSTTTALCTQTDPAFDLYAAIVANGDQFLEYLPNTVTFPGTCTGGTWFMGSPPLPIVTLECRLTNPPPT
;
A
#
# COMPACT_ATOMS: atom_id res chain seq x y z
N THR A 1 -7.58 -10.11 -34.84
CA THR A 1 -6.20 -10.54 -34.51
C THR A 1 -5.89 -9.99 -33.14
N ILE A 2 -5.41 -10.83 -32.21
CA ILE A 2 -5.12 -10.44 -30.82
C ILE A 2 -3.89 -9.54 -30.85
N ASP A 3 -3.97 -8.33 -30.26
CA ASP A 3 -2.82 -7.42 -30.17
C ASP A 3 -2.25 -7.45 -28.74
N ASN A 4 -0.93 -7.62 -28.67
CA ASN A 4 -0.18 -7.98 -27.47
C ASN A 4 0.33 -6.70 -26.81
N THR A 5 -0.18 -6.37 -25.62
CA THR A 5 0.20 -5.14 -24.90
C THR A 5 1.55 -5.33 -24.20
N THR A 6 2.61 -4.70 -24.71
CA THR A 6 3.89 -4.61 -24.00
C THR A 6 3.92 -3.32 -23.18
N VAL A 7 3.82 -3.45 -21.85
CA VAL A 7 3.98 -2.34 -20.90
C VAL A 7 5.48 -2.14 -20.65
N SER A 8 6.04 -1.01 -21.09
CA SER A 8 7.42 -0.62 -20.76
C SER A 8 7.40 0.39 -19.62
N THR A 9 7.99 0.03 -18.48
CA THR A 9 8.16 0.90 -17.32
C THR A 9 9.61 1.38 -17.25
N ASP A 10 9.87 2.61 -17.68
CA ASP A 10 11.16 3.26 -17.43
C ASP A 10 11.14 3.91 -16.04
N ILE A 11 11.86 3.31 -15.10
CA ILE A 11 12.08 3.85 -13.75
C ILE A 11 13.30 4.77 -13.82
N VAL A 12 13.08 6.08 -13.79
CA VAL A 12 14.18 7.04 -13.63
C VAL A 12 14.46 7.21 -12.13
N ILE A 13 15.58 6.64 -11.67
CA ILE A 13 16.07 6.79 -10.29
C ILE A 13 16.93 8.07 -10.23
N PRO A 14 16.56 9.10 -9.44
CA PRO A 14 17.40 10.29 -9.29
C PRO A 14 18.57 10.06 -8.33
N ALA A 15 19.69 10.75 -8.59
CA ALA A 15 20.94 10.66 -7.84
C ALA A 15 20.82 11.20 -6.39
N PRO A 16 21.63 10.69 -5.45
CA PRO A 16 21.43 10.91 -4.02
C PRO A 16 22.17 12.18 -3.55
N ASN A 17 21.58 13.37 -3.72
CA ASN A 17 21.80 14.51 -2.78
C ASN A 17 20.97 15.75 -3.15
N VAL A 18 19.66 15.79 -2.86
CA VAL A 18 18.91 17.04 -2.69
C VAL A 18 17.80 16.84 -1.65
N ILE A 19 17.73 17.78 -0.69
CA ILE A 19 16.68 18.11 0.30
C ILE A 19 15.25 17.80 -0.22
N PRO A 20 14.25 17.40 0.62
CA PRO A 20 13.01 16.77 0.16
C PRO A 20 12.25 17.66 -0.82
N GLN A 21 12.46 17.41 -2.10
CA GLN A 21 11.58 17.90 -3.14
C GLN A 21 10.44 16.91 -3.27
N ASN A 22 9.24 17.47 -3.22
CA ASN A 22 8.00 16.89 -3.69
C ASN A 22 8.29 16.03 -4.94
N THR A 23 8.40 14.72 -4.75
CA THR A 23 8.85 13.83 -5.82
C THR A 23 7.64 13.53 -6.69
N THR A 24 7.54 14.26 -7.79
CA THR A 24 6.52 14.03 -8.79
C THR A 24 6.88 12.76 -9.55
N VAL A 25 6.20 11.66 -9.24
CA VAL A 25 6.28 10.45 -10.07
C VAL A 25 5.41 10.68 -11.30
N THR A 26 6.06 11.00 -12.42
CA THR A 26 5.40 11.15 -13.71
C THR A 26 5.41 9.81 -14.42
N THR A 27 4.27 9.11 -14.42
CA THR A 27 4.11 7.91 -15.25
C THR A 27 3.66 8.34 -16.65
N THR A 28 4.56 8.26 -17.62
CA THR A 28 4.25 8.57 -19.02
C THR A 28 3.83 7.30 -19.74
N THR A 29 2.55 7.16 -20.07
CA THR A 29 2.08 6.08 -20.95
C THR A 29 2.05 6.57 -22.40
N THR A 30 3.02 6.13 -23.20
CA THR A 30 3.10 6.46 -24.63
C THR A 30 2.13 5.58 -25.41
N THR A 31 1.20 6.20 -26.14
CA THR A 31 0.27 5.47 -27.03
C THR A 31 0.68 5.70 -28.47
N THR A 32 1.04 4.63 -29.18
CA THR A 32 1.38 4.67 -30.61
C THR A 32 0.11 4.73 -31.44
N THR A 33 0.03 5.72 -32.33
CA THR A 33 -1.07 5.83 -33.29
C THR A 33 -0.70 5.12 -34.58
N THR A 34 -1.54 4.18 -35.04
CA THR A 34 -1.39 3.58 -36.36
C THR A 34 -2.43 4.16 -37.31
N THR A 35 -1.97 4.91 -38.29
CA THR A 35 -2.83 5.45 -39.35
C THR A 35 -2.95 4.40 -40.44
N VAL A 36 -4.14 3.81 -40.61
CA VAL A 36 -4.41 2.95 -41.76
C VAL A 36 -4.83 3.86 -42.93
N ALA A 37 -4.02 3.90 -43.98
CA ALA A 37 -4.37 4.61 -45.19
C ALA A 37 -5.59 3.94 -45.86
N PRO A 38 -6.59 4.70 -46.34
CA PRO A 38 -7.72 4.12 -47.04
C PRO A 38 -7.28 3.57 -48.39
N THR A 39 -7.52 2.29 -48.63
CA THR A 39 -7.37 1.68 -49.96
C THR A 39 -8.45 2.26 -50.86
N ALA A 40 -8.03 3.05 -51.85
CA ALA A 40 -8.91 3.72 -52.81
C ALA A 40 -9.71 2.68 -53.60
N ASN A 41 -11.03 2.63 -53.37
CA ASN A 41 -12.06 2.11 -54.28
C ASN A 41 -13.43 2.46 -53.67
N ASP A 42 -13.89 3.72 -53.82
CA ASP A 42 -15.32 4.13 -53.95
C ASP A 42 -15.51 5.64 -53.60
N PRO A 43 -16.10 6.49 -54.47
CA PRO A 43 -16.33 7.90 -54.17
C PRO A 43 -17.68 8.11 -53.48
N THR A 44 -17.74 7.90 -52.17
CA THR A 44 -18.86 8.40 -51.35
C THR A 44 -18.35 9.36 -50.27
N THR A 45 -19.02 10.51 -50.18
CA THR A 45 -18.68 11.66 -49.33
C THR A 45 -18.66 11.27 -47.86
N VAL A 46 -17.46 11.17 -47.27
CA VAL A 46 -17.25 10.89 -45.85
C VAL A 46 -17.17 12.21 -45.08
N ILE A 47 -18.14 12.47 -44.21
CA ILE A 47 -18.10 13.60 -43.27
C ILE A 47 -17.19 13.19 -42.10
N PRO A 48 -16.14 13.97 -41.77
CA PRO A 48 -15.29 13.65 -40.63
C PRO A 48 -16.09 13.77 -39.32
N THR A 49 -16.16 12.69 -38.55
CA THR A 49 -16.77 12.68 -37.22
C THR A 49 -15.68 12.91 -36.19
N THR A 50 -15.63 14.11 -35.61
CA THR A 50 -14.70 14.44 -34.53
C THR A 50 -15.30 13.96 -33.21
N VAL A 51 -14.79 12.86 -32.67
CA VAL A 51 -15.15 12.39 -31.32
C VAL A 51 -14.24 13.09 -30.32
N THR A 52 -14.80 13.98 -29.50
CA THR A 52 -14.07 14.64 -28.41
C THR A 52 -14.31 13.88 -27.12
N THR A 53 -13.27 13.23 -26.60
CA THR A 53 -13.31 12.52 -25.32
C THR A 53 -12.68 13.42 -24.25
N THR A 54 -13.42 13.77 -23.21
CA THR A 54 -12.92 14.57 -22.06
C THR A 54 -12.35 13.62 -21.01
N THR A 55 -11.06 13.74 -20.72
CA THR A 55 -10.40 12.95 -19.67
C THR A 55 -10.34 13.76 -18.37
N THR A 56 -10.90 13.22 -17.30
CA THR A 56 -10.84 13.83 -15.96
C THR A 56 -9.57 13.36 -15.26
N THR A 57 -8.69 14.31 -14.93
CA THR A 57 -7.48 14.06 -14.14
C THR A 57 -7.81 14.18 -12.66
N THR A 58 -7.74 13.09 -11.90
CA THR A 58 -7.87 13.13 -10.44
C THR A 58 -6.47 13.22 -9.82
N THR A 59 -6.08 14.41 -9.39
CA THR A 59 -4.88 14.63 -8.57
C THR A 59 -5.23 14.42 -7.09
N THR A 60 -4.89 13.26 -6.51
CA THR A 60 -4.92 13.10 -5.05
C THR A 60 -3.67 13.74 -4.47
N THR A 61 -3.85 14.96 -3.96
CA THR A 61 -2.86 15.66 -3.14
C THR A 61 -3.00 15.08 -1.73
N VAL A 62 -1.98 14.38 -1.22
CA VAL A 62 -1.99 13.92 0.19
C VAL A 62 -2.08 15.17 1.05
N ALA A 63 -3.22 15.36 1.70
CA ALA A 63 -3.40 16.53 2.55
C ALA A 63 -2.44 16.40 3.74
N PRO A 64 -1.88 17.50 4.27
CA PRO A 64 -1.03 17.45 5.48
C PRO A 64 -1.76 16.87 6.71
N THR A 65 -3.08 16.67 6.62
CA THR A 65 -3.91 15.94 7.59
C THR A 65 -3.78 14.42 7.52
N ASP A 66 -3.12 13.84 6.52
CA ASP A 66 -2.94 12.38 6.36
C ASP A 66 -1.56 11.89 6.83
N CYS A 67 -0.86 12.71 7.62
CA CYS A 67 0.37 12.30 8.30
C CYS A 67 0.04 11.77 9.69
N CYS A 68 0.48 10.55 9.99
CA CYS A 68 0.23 9.93 11.29
C CYS A 68 1.46 9.96 12.22
N PRO A 69 1.23 9.89 13.54
CA PRO A 69 2.30 9.69 14.51
C PRO A 69 2.93 8.30 14.39
N GLU A 70 4.07 8.09 15.05
CA GLU A 70 4.63 6.75 15.21
C GLU A 70 3.69 5.87 16.03
N LEU A 71 3.48 4.64 15.55
CA LEU A 71 2.90 3.57 16.32
C LEU A 71 3.92 3.04 17.33
N MET A 72 3.40 2.64 18.48
CA MET A 72 4.15 1.97 19.52
C MET A 72 3.44 0.67 19.89
N GLN A 73 4.24 -0.35 20.24
CA GLN A 73 3.69 -1.56 20.81
C GLN A 73 3.08 -1.25 22.18
N THR A 74 1.83 -1.60 22.35
CA THR A 74 1.21 -1.76 23.66
C THR A 74 1.60 -3.14 24.18
N ARG A 75 2.14 -3.19 25.39
CA ARG A 75 2.50 -4.46 26.02
C ARG A 75 1.32 -5.00 26.79
N THR A 76 1.07 -6.30 26.67
CA THR A 76 -0.01 -6.95 27.39
C THR A 76 0.49 -7.54 28.70
N MET A 77 -0.31 -7.42 29.77
CA MET A 77 -0.15 -8.26 30.96
C MET A 77 -0.81 -9.63 30.75
N SER A 78 -0.52 -10.25 29.61
CA SER A 78 -1.06 -11.55 29.18
C SER A 78 -0.31 -12.70 29.87
N GLU A 79 -0.94 -13.88 29.92
CA GLU A 79 -0.32 -15.12 30.38
C GLU A 79 0.84 -15.57 29.47
N PHE A 80 0.81 -15.20 28.18
CA PHE A 80 1.90 -15.39 27.24
C PHE A 80 2.75 -14.11 27.12
N PRO A 81 4.09 -14.25 27.01
CA PRO A 81 4.97 -13.11 26.79
C PRO A 81 4.63 -12.40 25.47
N ASP A 82 4.81 -11.10 25.45
CA ASP A 82 4.70 -10.33 24.21
C ASP A 82 5.84 -10.69 23.25
N GLY A 83 5.54 -10.73 21.96
CA GLY A 83 6.56 -10.77 20.92
C GLY A 83 7.21 -9.39 20.72
N MET A 84 8.15 -9.31 19.79
CA MET A 84 8.73 -8.04 19.36
C MET A 84 7.93 -7.45 18.21
N MET A 85 7.34 -6.28 18.43
CA MET A 85 6.70 -5.50 17.38
C MET A 85 7.69 -4.47 16.81
N ASN A 86 7.76 -4.36 15.50
CA ASN A 86 8.50 -3.33 14.79
C ASN A 86 7.61 -2.67 13.72
N PHE A 87 7.82 -1.39 13.45
CA PHE A 87 7.04 -0.65 12.47
C PHE A 87 7.96 -0.07 11.39
N THR A 88 7.67 -0.41 10.13
CA THR A 88 8.34 0.20 8.98
C THR A 88 7.39 1.19 8.33
N TYR A 89 7.84 2.42 8.11
CA TYR A 89 7.04 3.47 7.48
C TYR A 89 7.57 3.78 6.08
N ASN A 90 6.70 4.29 5.22
CA ASN A 90 7.12 4.79 3.90
C ASN A 90 7.96 6.07 3.99
N ASN A 91 7.70 6.92 4.99
CA ASN A 91 8.41 8.18 5.21
C ASN A 91 8.35 8.57 6.69
N ASN A 92 9.48 8.93 7.29
CA ASN A 92 9.57 9.31 8.72
C ASN A 92 9.09 10.76 9.01
N ALA A 93 9.02 11.63 7.99
CA ALA A 93 8.53 13.00 8.15
C ALA A 93 7.00 13.09 8.09
N CYS A 94 6.38 12.37 7.16
CA CYS A 94 4.92 12.25 7.02
C CYS A 94 4.57 10.80 6.71
N ARG A 95 4.18 10.05 7.74
CA ARG A 95 3.85 8.63 7.64
C ARG A 95 2.45 8.48 7.08
N SER A 96 2.32 7.91 5.88
CA SER A 96 1.02 7.64 5.26
C SER A 96 0.72 6.14 5.15
N THR A 97 1.76 5.30 5.15
CA THR A 97 1.62 3.84 5.25
C THR A 97 2.61 3.28 6.27
N THR A 98 2.24 2.15 6.86
CA THR A 98 3.08 1.41 7.78
C THR A 98 2.95 -0.09 7.53
N THR A 99 3.97 -0.84 7.88
CA THR A 99 3.91 -2.29 8.02
C THR A 99 4.31 -2.62 9.44
N ALA A 100 3.36 -3.18 10.20
CA ALA A 100 3.61 -3.73 11.51
C ALA A 100 4.17 -5.14 11.33
N LEU A 101 5.32 -5.42 11.95
CA LEU A 101 5.96 -6.73 12.00
C LEU A 101 5.91 -7.21 13.45
N CYS A 102 5.32 -8.37 13.69
CA CYS A 102 5.32 -9.03 14.99
C CYS A 102 6.11 -10.33 14.87
N THR A 103 7.14 -10.48 15.71
CA THR A 103 8.05 -11.63 15.70
C THR A 103 8.12 -12.27 17.07
N GLN A 104 8.06 -13.60 17.10
CA GLN A 104 8.32 -14.40 18.29
C GLN A 104 9.79 -14.24 18.71
N THR A 105 10.01 -14.08 20.02
CA THR A 105 11.34 -13.88 20.61
C THR A 105 12.13 -15.19 20.77
N ASP A 106 11.44 -16.31 20.95
CA ASP A 106 12.05 -17.63 21.12
C ASP A 106 11.27 -18.71 20.32
N PRO A 107 11.83 -19.19 19.19
CA PRO A 107 11.17 -20.19 18.34
C PRO A 107 11.11 -21.58 18.96
N ALA A 108 11.78 -21.86 20.09
CA ALA A 108 11.73 -23.17 20.74
C ALA A 108 10.36 -23.53 21.32
N PHE A 109 9.46 -22.54 21.44
CA PHE A 109 8.13 -22.73 22.03
C PHE A 109 7.01 -23.01 21.02
N ASP A 110 7.30 -23.10 19.71
CA ASP A 110 6.31 -23.35 18.64
C ASP A 110 5.04 -22.48 18.72
N LEU A 111 5.18 -21.25 19.23
CA LEU A 111 4.08 -20.28 19.33
C LEU A 111 3.87 -19.53 18.00
N TYR A 112 2.66 -19.03 17.83
CA TYR A 112 2.31 -18.15 16.73
C TYR A 112 2.47 -16.70 17.19
N ALA A 113 2.98 -15.87 16.30
CA ALA A 113 2.99 -14.42 16.47
C ALA A 113 1.66 -13.87 15.95
N ALA A 114 0.97 -13.07 16.76
CA ALA A 114 -0.31 -12.48 16.43
C ALA A 114 -0.28 -10.95 16.61
N ILE A 115 -0.80 -10.24 15.61
CA ILE A 115 -1.03 -8.79 15.72
C ILE A 115 -2.46 -8.57 16.18
N VAL A 116 -2.61 -7.95 17.34
CA VAL A 116 -3.91 -7.63 17.94
C VAL A 116 -4.06 -6.12 18.04
N ALA A 117 -5.12 -5.59 17.46
CA ALA A 117 -5.51 -4.20 17.54
C ALA A 117 -6.52 -3.98 18.66
N ASN A 118 -6.42 -2.85 19.35
CA ASN A 118 -7.41 -2.38 20.34
C ASN A 118 -7.71 -3.38 21.48
N GLY A 119 -6.79 -4.31 21.76
CA GLY A 119 -6.87 -5.28 22.85
C GLY A 119 -7.62 -6.58 22.54
N ASP A 120 -8.42 -6.64 21.48
CA ASP A 120 -9.27 -7.81 21.17
C ASP A 120 -9.45 -8.13 19.68
N GLN A 121 -9.04 -7.24 18.77
CA GLN A 121 -9.20 -7.43 17.33
C GLN A 121 -7.97 -8.10 16.73
N PHE A 122 -8.04 -9.40 16.44
CA PHE A 122 -6.97 -10.10 15.74
C PHE A 122 -6.93 -9.67 14.27
N LEU A 123 -5.83 -9.03 13.86
CA LEU A 123 -5.62 -8.65 12.46
C LEU A 123 -5.07 -9.84 11.67
N GLU A 124 -4.04 -10.49 12.19
CA GLU A 124 -3.44 -11.69 11.60
C GLU A 124 -2.58 -12.44 12.62
N TYR A 125 -2.39 -13.74 12.39
CA TYR A 125 -1.51 -14.60 13.18
C TYR A 125 -0.84 -15.65 12.30
N LEU A 126 0.48 -15.82 12.45
CA LEU A 126 1.27 -16.78 11.68
C LEU A 126 2.38 -17.39 12.55
N PRO A 127 2.95 -18.56 12.16
CA PRO A 127 4.09 -19.14 12.85
C PRO A 127 5.30 -18.20 12.85
N ASN A 128 5.93 -18.00 14.01
CA ASN A 128 7.14 -17.19 14.24
C ASN A 128 7.04 -15.69 13.93
N THR A 129 6.46 -15.31 12.79
CA THR A 129 6.47 -13.93 12.30
C THR A 129 5.22 -13.64 11.49
N VAL A 130 4.62 -12.48 11.73
CA VAL A 130 3.48 -11.98 10.98
C VAL A 130 3.71 -10.50 10.64
N THR A 131 3.24 -10.08 9.47
CA THR A 131 3.25 -8.69 9.05
C THR A 131 1.86 -8.23 8.67
N PHE A 132 1.48 -7.01 9.06
CA PHE A 132 0.18 -6.47 8.71
C PHE A 132 0.30 -5.01 8.23
N PRO A 133 -0.32 -4.63 7.11
CA PRO A 133 -0.25 -3.27 6.58
C PRO A 133 -1.24 -2.32 7.29
N GLY A 134 -0.85 -1.04 7.35
CA GLY A 134 -1.73 0.04 7.79
C GLY A 134 -1.62 1.28 6.95
N THR A 135 -2.70 2.06 6.94
CA THR A 135 -2.85 3.30 6.17
C THR A 135 -3.24 4.45 7.10
N CYS A 136 -2.63 5.61 6.94
CA CYS A 136 -3.01 6.81 7.66
C CYS A 136 -4.11 7.58 6.92
N THR A 137 -5.11 8.06 7.64
CA THR A 137 -6.10 9.01 7.13
C THR A 137 -6.51 9.96 8.24
N GLY A 138 -6.45 11.28 8.01
CA GLY A 138 -6.84 12.25 9.04
C GLY A 138 -6.05 12.14 10.35
N GLY A 139 -4.77 11.75 10.29
CA GLY A 139 -3.89 11.58 11.46
C GLY A 139 -4.16 10.32 12.30
N THR A 140 -5.05 9.45 11.82
CA THR A 140 -5.40 8.17 12.47
C THR A 140 -4.95 6.99 11.61
N TRP A 141 -4.36 5.98 12.26
CA TRP A 141 -3.99 4.74 11.61
C TRP A 141 -5.20 3.83 11.45
N PHE A 142 -5.36 3.24 10.27
CA PHE A 142 -6.36 2.23 9.97
C PHE A 142 -5.70 0.95 9.48
N MET A 143 -6.20 -0.20 9.97
CA MET A 143 -5.75 -1.53 9.54
C MET A 143 -6.96 -2.47 9.43
N GLY A 144 -6.81 -3.57 8.70
CA GLY A 144 -7.85 -4.59 8.59
C GLY A 144 -8.83 -4.35 7.45
N SER A 145 -9.72 -5.32 7.27
CA SER A 145 -10.87 -5.21 6.39
C SER A 145 -12.10 -5.78 7.12
N PRO A 146 -13.11 -4.95 7.46
CA PRO A 146 -13.21 -3.50 7.19
C PRO A 146 -12.13 -2.67 7.93
N PRO A 147 -11.80 -1.44 7.47
CA PRO A 147 -10.79 -0.60 8.12
C PRO A 147 -11.15 -0.27 9.56
N LEU A 148 -10.28 -0.66 10.49
CA LEU A 148 -10.40 -0.43 11.92
C LEU A 148 -9.44 0.70 12.35
N PRO A 149 -9.92 1.76 13.02
CA PRO A 149 -9.04 2.77 13.60
C PRO A 149 -8.22 2.16 14.75
N ILE A 150 -6.92 2.44 14.75
CA ILE A 150 -5.96 1.87 15.69
C ILE A 150 -5.71 2.84 16.84
N VAL A 151 -5.99 2.36 18.05
CA VAL A 151 -5.66 3.02 19.32
C VAL A 151 -4.49 2.32 19.99
N THR A 152 -4.53 0.99 20.04
CA THR A 152 -3.43 0.15 20.55
C THR A 152 -3.10 -0.95 19.55
N LEU A 153 -1.83 -1.35 19.54
CA LEU A 153 -1.33 -2.48 18.76
C LEU A 153 -0.43 -3.34 19.61
N GLU A 154 -0.68 -4.63 19.59
CA GLU A 154 -0.02 -5.60 20.44
C GLU A 154 0.53 -6.72 19.57
N CYS A 155 1.70 -7.22 19.96
CA CYS A 155 2.31 -8.41 19.38
C CYS A 155 2.19 -9.52 20.43
N ARG A 156 1.13 -10.33 20.33
CA ARG A 156 0.85 -11.41 21.28
C ARG A 156 1.42 -12.71 20.75
N LEU A 157 1.98 -13.52 21.65
CA LEU A 157 2.30 -14.91 21.34
C LEU A 157 1.13 -15.78 21.77
N THR A 158 0.73 -16.71 20.90
CA THR A 158 -0.43 -17.59 21.12
C THR A 158 -0.12 -19.01 20.70
N ASN A 159 -0.85 -19.97 21.26
CA ASN A 159 -0.78 -21.35 20.79
C ASN A 159 -1.27 -21.45 19.34
N PRO A 160 -0.75 -22.44 18.57
CA PRO A 160 -1.30 -22.78 17.27
C PRO A 160 -2.81 -23.09 17.37
N PRO A 161 -3.60 -22.83 16.32
CA PRO A 161 -4.97 -23.32 16.25
C PRO A 161 -4.99 -24.85 16.40
N PRO A 162 -5.99 -25.43 17.08
CA PRO A 162 -6.17 -26.88 17.06
C PRO A 162 -6.37 -27.33 15.61
N THR A 163 -5.57 -28.32 15.19
CA THR A 163 -5.65 -28.97 13.88
C THR A 163 -6.85 -29.89 13.75
#